data_AF-A0AAC9R5F1-F1
#
_entry.id   AF-A0AAC9R5F1-F1
#
_cell.length_a   1.000
_cell.length_b   1.000
_cell.length_c   1.000
_cell.angle_alpha   90.00
_cell.angle_beta   90.00
_cell.angle_gamma   90.00
#
_symmetry.space_group_name_H-M   'P 1'
#
loop_
_entity.id
_entity.type
_entity.pdbx_description
1 polymer ?
#
loop_
_entity_poly.entity_id
_entity_poly.type
_entity_poly.pdbx_seq_one_letter_code
_entity_poly.pdbx_strand_id
1 'polypeptide(L)'
;MKSSIFIPYLLRDGAILQRNQENRFWGYTGSEQEVILSYEEIILKTKSDEKGYFDIILPAHEVSESIDFKISTVDAEIVLKDICFGDVFLLGGQSNMQLWMERLKTRYPDEIEQARNPLLRYFEVPQEPSFNNIKTELTSGRWKRAVGEDLKNLSGIGYFFAKEKFLEDGVPIGLIATAAGGTPLNAWLSEESLTKFNSLPPSYNALKNKEYLKEIQNLDKLYQDSYQKLCEETDEGLYQSWQDPNLDDRNWPEISLSETWNEKYTFPGTFWLRKELEISDEFIGKEGELRFGTMTDADVIYVNGKKIGNTDYKYPPRNYKISKLTKTFTIAIRLKIYNAPGGITHSKPHILLVGENRLDLNHGWKIRRSSTLPERHKAYFINYEPTGLYNGMITPLQRLKFAAILWYQGESDAGSPQNYGPRFRELIESWRKLFNQPNLPFLYVQLPNCDTEKEADWARLREEQKKGLKISRTAMIVTIGDGEDDDLHPLNKKDIARKLLNAYHNVKLFPNGYCIGPLAKEAIQAKKNVIILSFETFGKKFNVEKNKDFELFQGGHSYKVRDYRQVEEQIILELPATLSLQPDAKVRYNWSNAPQAFIWNEEGYSASPFELNIQ
;
A
#
# COMPACT_ATOMS: atom_id res chain seq x y z
N MET A 1 45.98 6.34 6.16
CA MET A 1 44.65 6.31 5.51
C MET A 1 43.97 5.04 6.00
N LYS A 2 42.71 5.08 6.46
CA LYS A 2 42.06 3.87 6.98
C LYS A 2 41.85 2.87 5.83
N SER A 3 42.52 1.73 5.97
CA SER A 3 42.48 0.51 5.17
C SER A 3 41.17 -0.27 5.31
N SER A 4 40.04 0.39 5.52
CA SER A 4 38.79 -0.30 5.85
C SER A 4 38.04 -0.71 4.59
N ILE A 5 37.74 -2.00 4.46
CA ILE A 5 36.80 -2.52 3.45
C ILE A 5 35.39 -2.05 3.83
N PHE A 6 34.71 -1.40 2.89
CA PHE A 6 33.30 -1.05 2.97
C PHE A 6 32.50 -1.92 2.01
N ILE A 7 31.52 -2.64 2.55
CA ILE A 7 30.52 -3.38 1.78
C ILE A 7 29.18 -2.63 1.86
N PRO A 8 28.46 -2.45 0.74
CA PRO A 8 27.11 -1.90 0.71
C PRO A 8 26.17 -2.63 1.65
N TYR A 9 25.26 -1.91 2.31
CA TYR A 9 24.34 -2.48 3.31
C TYR A 9 23.49 -3.65 2.80
N LEU A 10 23.17 -3.66 1.50
CA LEU A 10 22.39 -4.71 0.84
C LEU A 10 23.11 -6.07 0.81
N LEU A 11 24.44 -6.08 0.92
CA LEU A 11 25.28 -7.28 0.79
C LEU A 11 25.84 -7.75 2.14
N ARG A 12 25.46 -7.13 3.25
CA ARG A 12 25.99 -7.44 4.60
C ARG A 12 25.28 -8.62 5.25
N ASP A 13 25.65 -8.89 6.49
CA ASP A 13 25.08 -9.94 7.34
C ASP A 13 23.58 -10.13 7.16
N GLY A 14 23.19 -11.39 6.98
CA GLY A 14 21.80 -11.77 6.79
C GLY A 14 21.26 -11.58 5.37
N ALA A 15 22.06 -11.10 4.41
CA ALA A 15 21.60 -10.90 3.05
C ALA A 15 21.10 -12.18 2.38
N ILE A 16 20.10 -12.01 1.51
CA ILE A 16 19.64 -13.06 0.59
C ILE A 16 19.93 -12.60 -0.82
N LEU A 17 20.76 -13.37 -1.53
CA LEU A 17 21.10 -13.17 -2.94
C LEU A 17 20.24 -14.09 -3.81
N GLN A 18 20.01 -13.71 -5.07
CA GLN A 18 19.11 -14.46 -5.93
C GLN A 18 19.78 -15.76 -6.41
N ARG A 19 19.21 -16.92 -6.08
CA ARG A 19 19.71 -18.23 -6.53
C ARG A 19 19.57 -18.43 -8.05
N ASN A 20 20.31 -19.42 -8.56
CA ASN A 20 20.24 -19.99 -9.92
C ASN A 20 20.56 -18.99 -11.04
N GLN A 21 21.34 -17.96 -10.72
CA GLN A 21 21.91 -17.02 -11.67
C GLN A 21 23.08 -16.25 -11.05
N GLU A 22 23.88 -15.61 -11.90
CA GLU A 22 24.99 -14.77 -11.45
C GLU A 22 24.49 -13.58 -10.61
N ASN A 23 25.24 -13.27 -9.55
CA ASN A 23 25.02 -12.09 -8.71
C ASN A 23 26.23 -11.16 -8.75
N ARG A 24 26.04 -9.90 -8.37
CA ARG A 24 27.13 -8.93 -8.22
C ARG A 24 27.45 -8.72 -6.75
N PHE A 25 28.72 -8.75 -6.42
CA PHE A 25 29.23 -8.39 -5.12
C PHE A 25 30.23 -7.25 -5.29
N TRP A 26 29.97 -6.11 -4.67
CA TRP A 26 30.78 -4.91 -4.87
C TRP A 26 31.08 -4.24 -3.53
N GLY A 27 32.07 -3.35 -3.53
CA GLY A 27 32.46 -2.61 -2.36
C GLY A 27 33.57 -1.61 -2.64
N TYR A 28 34.11 -1.07 -1.57
CA TYR A 28 35.17 -0.07 -1.61
C TYR A 28 36.28 -0.43 -0.62
N THR A 29 37.54 -0.23 -1.02
CA THR A 29 38.73 -0.42 -0.19
C THR A 29 39.80 0.61 -0.57
N GLY A 30 41.06 0.39 -0.20
CA GLY A 30 42.18 1.17 -0.73
C GLY A 30 42.27 1.11 -2.25
N SER A 31 42.89 2.11 -2.86
CA SER A 31 43.11 2.22 -4.31
C SER A 31 44.03 1.09 -4.81
N GLU A 32 43.69 0.51 -5.96
CA GLU A 32 44.54 -0.47 -6.66
C GLU A 32 44.96 -1.69 -5.82
N GLN A 33 44.12 -2.14 -4.88
CA GLN A 33 44.37 -3.29 -4.01
C GLN A 33 43.81 -4.58 -4.60
N GLU A 34 44.52 -5.70 -4.41
CA GLU A 34 43.94 -7.03 -4.61
C GLU A 34 42.85 -7.26 -3.55
N VAL A 35 41.68 -7.71 -4.01
CA VAL A 35 40.54 -8.08 -3.17
C VAL A 35 40.23 -9.55 -3.42
N ILE A 36 40.21 -10.33 -2.36
CA ILE A 36 39.85 -11.75 -2.38
C ILE A 36 38.53 -11.92 -1.64
N LEU A 37 37.55 -12.49 -2.31
CA LEU A 37 36.30 -12.96 -1.71
C LEU A 37 36.33 -14.49 -1.71
N SER A 38 36.17 -15.11 -0.54
CA SER A 38 36.00 -16.55 -0.43
C SER A 38 34.77 -16.93 0.38
N TYR A 39 34.13 -18.02 -0.03
CA TYR A 39 33.02 -18.65 0.67
C TYR A 39 32.95 -20.10 0.21
N GLU A 40 32.66 -21.03 1.13
CA GLU A 40 32.71 -22.48 0.85
C GLU A 40 34.06 -22.87 0.18
N GLU A 41 34.02 -23.52 -0.99
CA GLU A 41 35.19 -23.87 -1.81
C GLU A 41 35.51 -22.83 -2.90
N ILE A 42 34.74 -21.73 -2.97
CA ILE A 42 34.88 -20.69 -3.99
C ILE A 42 35.85 -19.61 -3.51
N ILE A 43 36.81 -19.27 -4.39
CA ILE A 43 37.76 -18.17 -4.18
C ILE A 43 37.75 -17.29 -5.43
N LEU A 44 37.32 -16.05 -5.29
CA LEU A 44 37.25 -15.06 -6.35
C LEU A 44 38.22 -13.93 -6.04
N LYS A 45 38.93 -13.46 -7.06
CA LYS A 45 39.89 -12.36 -6.95
C LYS A 45 39.54 -11.25 -7.91
N THR A 46 39.70 -10.01 -7.45
CA THR A 46 39.59 -8.81 -8.29
C THR A 46 40.58 -7.76 -7.80
N LYS A 47 40.63 -6.62 -8.48
CA LYS A 47 41.41 -5.45 -8.07
C LYS A 47 40.48 -4.26 -7.94
N SER A 48 40.62 -3.48 -6.86
CA SER A 48 39.93 -2.19 -6.76
C SER A 48 40.52 -1.18 -7.75
N ASP A 49 39.70 -0.24 -8.22
CA ASP A 49 40.13 0.84 -9.11
C ASP A 49 40.86 1.97 -8.36
N GLU A 50 41.23 3.02 -9.09
CA GLU A 50 41.89 4.21 -8.53
C GLU A 50 41.09 4.87 -7.39
N LYS A 51 39.76 4.73 -7.40
CA LYS A 51 38.82 5.26 -6.39
C LYS A 51 38.51 4.24 -5.29
N GLY A 52 39.13 3.07 -5.34
CA GLY A 52 38.94 1.98 -4.39
C GLY A 52 37.71 1.11 -4.63
N TYR A 53 36.94 1.34 -5.69
CA TYR A 53 35.77 0.50 -6.01
C TYR A 53 36.22 -0.85 -6.56
N PHE A 54 35.62 -1.93 -6.06
CA PHE A 54 35.80 -3.27 -6.62
C PHE A 54 34.45 -3.91 -6.90
N ASP A 55 34.45 -4.86 -7.84
CA ASP A 55 33.28 -5.59 -8.27
C ASP A 55 33.67 -7.03 -8.62
N ILE A 56 32.85 -7.98 -8.19
CA ILE A 56 33.04 -9.42 -8.34
C ILE A 56 31.73 -10.00 -8.85
N ILE A 57 31.82 -10.79 -9.92
CA ILE A 57 30.71 -11.62 -10.39
C ILE A 57 30.72 -12.90 -9.55
N LEU A 58 29.65 -13.12 -8.80
CA LEU A 58 29.41 -14.38 -8.11
C LEU A 58 28.81 -15.36 -9.13
N PRO A 59 29.37 -16.57 -9.28
CA PRO A 59 28.75 -17.60 -10.11
C PRO A 59 27.34 -17.92 -9.63
N ALA A 60 26.54 -18.51 -10.51
CA ALA A 60 25.24 -19.04 -10.13
C ALA A 60 25.39 -20.05 -9.00
N HIS A 61 24.54 -19.92 -7.98
CA HIS A 61 24.54 -20.75 -6.79
C HIS A 61 23.14 -21.32 -6.58
N GLU A 62 23.07 -22.60 -6.23
CA GLU A 62 21.82 -23.26 -5.83
C GLU A 62 21.31 -22.70 -4.49
N VAL A 63 20.16 -23.19 -4.04
CA VAL A 63 19.62 -22.76 -2.74
C VAL A 63 20.62 -23.02 -1.60
N SER A 64 20.79 -22.05 -0.69
CA SER A 64 21.56 -22.23 0.54
C SER A 64 20.99 -21.39 1.69
N GLU A 65 21.10 -21.90 2.91
CA GLU A 65 20.46 -21.30 4.08
C GLU A 65 21.38 -20.37 4.88
N SER A 66 22.69 -20.61 4.90
CA SER A 66 23.66 -19.77 5.63
C SER A 66 25.08 -20.07 5.17
N ILE A 67 25.70 -19.09 4.52
CA ILE A 67 27.10 -19.10 4.09
C ILE A 67 27.79 -17.85 4.64
N ASP A 68 29.00 -18.01 5.16
CA ASP A 68 29.84 -16.87 5.55
C ASP A 68 30.74 -16.45 4.38
N PHE A 69 30.72 -15.15 4.05
CA PHE A 69 31.57 -14.56 3.04
C PHE A 69 32.77 -13.90 3.72
N LYS A 70 33.98 -14.33 3.37
CA LYS A 70 35.23 -13.74 3.85
C LYS A 70 35.82 -12.85 2.77
N ILE A 71 36.05 -11.58 3.08
CA ILE A 71 36.65 -10.61 2.18
C ILE A 71 37.95 -10.11 2.78
N SER A 72 39.04 -10.24 2.04
CA SER A 72 40.37 -9.81 2.46
C SER A 72 41.07 -8.97 1.40
N THR A 73 41.78 -7.94 1.85
CA THR A 73 42.83 -7.24 1.11
C THR A 73 44.17 -7.46 1.81
N VAL A 74 45.24 -6.84 1.31
CA VAL A 74 46.54 -6.84 1.98
C VAL A 74 46.51 -6.20 3.38
N ASP A 75 45.58 -5.27 3.64
CA ASP A 75 45.56 -4.46 4.86
C ASP A 75 44.38 -4.77 5.81
N ALA A 76 43.38 -5.53 5.36
CA ALA A 76 42.15 -5.75 6.12
C ALA A 76 41.45 -7.06 5.74
N GLU A 77 40.67 -7.56 6.70
CA GLU A 77 39.80 -8.72 6.53
C GLU A 77 38.46 -8.45 7.23
N ILE A 78 37.37 -8.82 6.57
CA ILE A 78 36.02 -8.82 7.13
C ILE A 78 35.32 -10.13 6.81
N VAL A 79 34.40 -10.54 7.69
CA VAL A 79 33.52 -11.69 7.47
C VAL A 79 32.09 -11.22 7.55
N LEU A 80 31.32 -11.47 6.49
CA LEU A 80 29.89 -11.25 6.43
C LEU A 80 29.21 -12.58 6.71
N LYS A 81 28.28 -12.59 7.65
CA LYS A 81 27.70 -13.83 8.18
C LYS A 81 26.31 -14.10 7.64
N ASP A 82 25.94 -15.37 7.62
CA ASP A 82 24.54 -15.77 7.42
C ASP A 82 23.99 -15.27 6.06
N ILE A 83 24.78 -15.37 4.98
CA ILE A 83 24.34 -15.04 3.63
C ILE A 83 23.59 -16.24 3.03
N CYS A 84 22.43 -16.01 2.43
CA CYS A 84 21.65 -17.07 1.76
C CYS A 84 21.65 -16.87 0.24
N PHE A 85 21.49 -17.97 -0.50
CA PHE A 85 21.01 -17.93 -1.88
C PHE A 85 19.57 -18.43 -1.91
N GLY A 86 18.64 -17.56 -2.31
CA GLY A 86 17.20 -17.79 -2.27
C GLY A 86 16.44 -16.99 -3.33
N ASP A 87 15.12 -16.86 -3.19
CA ASP A 87 14.31 -16.04 -4.10
C ASP A 87 14.15 -14.62 -3.53
N VAL A 88 14.56 -13.61 -4.31
CA VAL A 88 14.56 -12.20 -3.90
C VAL A 88 13.48 -11.42 -4.64
N PHE A 89 12.61 -10.74 -3.92
CA PHE A 89 11.49 -9.98 -4.47
C PHE A 89 11.60 -8.49 -4.12
N LEU A 90 11.26 -7.63 -5.07
CA LEU A 90 11.19 -6.18 -4.86
C LEU A 90 9.73 -5.77 -4.59
N LEU A 91 9.48 -5.10 -3.46
CA LEU A 91 8.17 -4.61 -3.06
C LEU A 91 8.08 -3.09 -3.31
N GLY A 92 7.36 -2.70 -4.36
CA GLY A 92 7.20 -1.30 -4.76
C GLY A 92 5.76 -0.79 -4.68
N GLY A 93 5.61 0.54 -4.71
CA GLY A 93 4.32 1.22 -4.73
C GLY A 93 4.13 2.10 -3.51
N GLN A 94 2.90 2.15 -2.98
CA GLN A 94 2.53 3.06 -1.90
C GLN A 94 2.02 2.36 -0.65
N SER A 95 1.16 3.05 0.13
CA SER A 95 0.75 2.68 1.48
C SER A 95 0.18 1.27 1.58
N ASN A 96 -0.57 0.78 0.59
CA ASN A 96 -1.12 -0.57 0.63
C ASN A 96 -0.06 -1.68 0.46
N MET A 97 1.02 -1.44 -0.30
CA MET A 97 2.20 -2.33 -0.30
C MET A 97 3.03 -2.14 0.98
N GLN A 98 3.18 -0.90 1.47
CA GLN A 98 3.98 -0.60 2.66
C GLN A 98 3.35 -1.13 3.95
N LEU A 99 2.01 -1.19 4.02
CA LEU A 99 1.25 -1.40 5.25
C LEU A 99 1.81 -2.53 6.10
N TRP A 100 2.27 -2.18 7.29
CA TRP A 100 3.01 -3.08 8.16
C TRP A 100 2.12 -4.11 8.87
N MET A 101 2.68 -5.28 9.21
CA MET A 101 2.00 -6.32 9.99
C MET A 101 1.45 -5.83 11.33
N GLU A 102 2.07 -4.81 11.94
CA GLU A 102 1.54 -4.18 13.16
C GLU A 102 0.11 -3.64 12.96
N ARG A 103 -0.20 -3.07 11.79
CA ARG A 103 -1.56 -2.62 11.46
C ARG A 103 -2.55 -3.77 11.27
N LEU A 104 -2.05 -4.98 11.10
CA LEU A 104 -2.85 -6.18 10.86
C LEU A 104 -2.99 -7.09 12.09
N LYS A 105 -2.31 -6.79 13.19
CA LYS A 105 -2.31 -7.62 14.42
C LYS A 105 -3.70 -7.92 14.99
N THR A 106 -4.67 -7.04 14.75
CA THR A 106 -6.05 -7.26 15.24
C THR A 106 -6.79 -8.28 14.38
N ARG A 107 -6.51 -8.31 13.07
CA ARG A 107 -7.11 -9.25 12.12
C ARG A 107 -6.38 -10.59 12.12
N TYR A 108 -5.07 -10.58 12.31
CA TYR A 108 -4.22 -11.78 12.35
C TYR A 108 -3.35 -11.80 13.62
N PRO A 109 -3.94 -11.98 14.81
CA PRO A 109 -3.21 -11.93 16.08
C PRO A 109 -2.11 -12.98 16.19
N ASP A 110 -2.38 -14.18 15.66
CA ASP A 110 -1.46 -15.33 15.74
C ASP A 110 -0.21 -15.17 14.87
N GLU A 111 -0.28 -14.41 13.78
CA GLU A 111 0.80 -14.36 12.78
C GLU A 111 2.09 -13.76 13.36
N ILE A 112 1.98 -12.72 14.19
CA ILE A 112 3.15 -12.11 14.84
C ILE A 112 3.68 -13.01 15.95
N GLU A 113 2.79 -13.56 16.77
CA GLU A 113 3.17 -14.38 17.93
C GLU A 113 3.82 -15.70 17.52
N GLN A 114 3.37 -16.32 16.42
CA GLN A 114 3.79 -17.66 16.00
C GLN A 114 4.87 -17.67 14.91
N ALA A 115 5.28 -16.51 14.37
CA ALA A 115 6.33 -16.45 13.36
C ALA A 115 7.68 -16.93 13.91
N ARG A 116 8.20 -18.04 13.36
CA ARG A 116 9.47 -18.67 13.77
C ARG A 116 10.43 -18.96 12.63
N ASN A 117 10.17 -18.45 11.42
CA ASN A 117 11.00 -18.75 10.25
C ASN A 117 12.07 -17.66 9.99
N PRO A 118 13.35 -17.87 10.33
CA PRO A 118 14.42 -16.91 10.12
C PRO A 118 14.90 -16.81 8.65
N LEU A 119 14.48 -17.73 7.78
CA LEU A 119 14.82 -17.74 6.35
C LEU A 119 13.92 -16.81 5.52
N LEU A 120 12.91 -16.21 6.15
CA LEU A 120 12.19 -15.06 5.61
C LEU A 120 12.89 -13.79 6.10
N ARG A 121 13.46 -13.03 5.19
CA ARG A 121 14.21 -11.82 5.54
C ARG A 121 13.80 -10.66 4.67
N TYR A 122 13.96 -9.46 5.19
CA TYR A 122 13.67 -8.25 4.45
C TYR A 122 14.68 -7.14 4.71
N PHE A 123 14.87 -6.30 3.72
CA PHE A 123 15.64 -5.07 3.79
C PHE A 123 14.70 -3.91 3.48
N GLU A 124 14.54 -3.01 4.46
CA GLU A 124 13.77 -1.78 4.28
C GLU A 124 14.68 -0.69 3.73
N VAL A 125 14.41 -0.26 2.50
CA VAL A 125 15.20 0.80 1.85
C VAL A 125 14.84 2.15 2.49
N PRO A 126 15.83 2.93 2.97
CA PRO A 126 15.57 4.25 3.54
C PRO A 126 14.82 5.16 2.55
N GLN A 127 13.76 5.83 3.01
CA GLN A 127 13.00 6.77 2.19
C GLN A 127 13.72 8.11 2.05
N GLU A 128 14.79 8.11 1.25
CA GLU A 128 15.65 9.27 1.02
C GLU A 128 15.57 9.73 -0.44
N PRO A 129 14.58 10.55 -0.83
CA PRO A 129 14.47 11.04 -2.21
C PRO A 129 15.68 11.89 -2.59
N SER A 130 16.05 11.86 -3.87
CA SER A 130 17.22 12.58 -4.39
C SER A 130 16.92 13.27 -5.73
N PHE A 131 17.03 14.59 -5.76
CA PHE A 131 16.70 15.40 -6.95
C PHE A 131 17.92 15.99 -7.65
N ASN A 132 18.98 16.29 -6.89
CA ASN A 132 20.19 16.93 -7.40
C ASN A 132 21.22 15.91 -7.92
N ASN A 133 21.10 14.64 -7.56
CA ASN A 133 21.98 13.57 -8.01
C ASN A 133 21.27 12.21 -7.98
N ILE A 134 21.66 11.30 -8.87
CA ILE A 134 21.22 9.90 -8.85
C ILE A 134 22.08 9.15 -7.82
N LYS A 135 21.46 8.41 -6.90
CA LYS A 135 22.20 7.62 -5.90
C LYS A 135 22.59 6.27 -6.48
N THR A 136 23.82 5.85 -6.20
CA THR A 136 24.33 4.52 -6.58
C THR A 136 24.43 3.56 -5.40
N GLU A 137 24.36 4.07 -4.17
CA GLU A 137 24.49 3.32 -2.93
C GLU A 137 23.49 3.83 -1.88
N LEU A 138 23.07 2.95 -0.98
CA LEU A 138 22.26 3.30 0.18
C LEU A 138 23.14 3.83 1.32
N THR A 139 22.61 4.78 2.09
CA THR A 139 23.30 5.43 3.22
C THR A 139 23.21 4.63 4.52
N SER A 140 22.19 3.79 4.65
CA SER A 140 21.90 2.98 5.83
C SER A 140 21.02 1.77 5.50
N GLY A 141 20.73 0.96 6.51
CA GLY A 141 19.84 -0.19 6.44
C GLY A 141 20.51 -1.49 6.90
N ARG A 142 19.69 -2.52 7.14
CA ARG A 142 20.15 -3.86 7.51
C ARG A 142 19.07 -4.88 7.13
N TRP A 143 19.50 -6.11 6.89
CA TRP A 143 18.59 -7.24 6.78
C TRP A 143 17.99 -7.56 8.15
N LYS A 144 16.67 -7.77 8.17
CA LYS A 144 15.88 -8.14 9.34
C LYS A 144 15.18 -9.47 9.06
N ARG A 145 14.97 -10.29 10.10
CA ARG A 145 14.26 -11.56 9.99
C ARG A 145 12.77 -11.33 10.23
N ALA A 146 11.90 -12.03 9.52
CA ALA A 146 10.44 -11.88 9.64
C ALA A 146 9.89 -12.62 10.88
N VAL A 147 10.44 -12.35 12.06
CA VAL A 147 10.07 -12.95 13.35
C VAL A 147 10.04 -11.88 14.45
N GLY A 148 9.24 -12.12 15.50
CA GLY A 148 9.21 -11.26 16.69
C GLY A 148 8.90 -9.78 16.37
N GLU A 149 9.65 -8.86 16.99
CA GLU A 149 9.46 -7.42 16.81
C GLU A 149 9.80 -6.92 15.39
N ASP A 150 10.73 -7.57 14.68
CA ASP A 150 11.08 -7.16 13.31
C ASP A 150 9.90 -7.42 12.36
N LEU A 151 9.13 -8.51 12.56
CA LEU A 151 7.96 -8.81 11.73
C LEU A 151 6.92 -7.67 11.74
N LYS A 152 6.77 -6.96 12.86
CA LYS A 152 5.78 -5.87 12.99
C LYS A 152 5.95 -4.78 11.95
N ASN A 153 7.18 -4.55 11.47
CA ASN A 153 7.53 -3.50 10.51
C ASN A 153 7.67 -4.02 9.06
N LEU A 154 7.34 -5.28 8.80
CA LEU A 154 7.33 -5.84 7.45
C LEU A 154 5.98 -5.59 6.77
N SER A 155 6.00 -5.31 5.47
CA SER A 155 4.82 -5.28 4.59
C SER A 155 3.94 -6.51 4.82
N GLY A 156 2.66 -6.32 5.11
CA GLY A 156 1.72 -7.42 5.30
C GLY A 156 1.57 -8.29 4.05
N ILE A 157 1.45 -7.67 2.86
CA ILE A 157 1.41 -8.39 1.59
C ILE A 157 2.72 -9.15 1.37
N GLY A 158 3.87 -8.47 1.59
CA GLY A 158 5.18 -9.09 1.45
C GLY A 158 5.38 -10.29 2.37
N TYR A 159 4.98 -10.17 3.64
CA TYR A 159 5.06 -11.25 4.63
C TYR A 159 4.23 -12.46 4.21
N PHE A 160 2.94 -12.26 3.92
CA PHE A 160 2.07 -13.38 3.54
C PHE A 160 2.51 -14.03 2.23
N PHE A 161 2.98 -13.23 1.26
CA PHE A 161 3.52 -13.77 0.01
C PHE A 161 4.76 -14.63 0.26
N ALA A 162 5.72 -14.12 1.02
CA ALA A 162 6.95 -14.82 1.33
C ALA A 162 6.70 -16.09 2.16
N LYS A 163 5.76 -16.03 3.11
CA LYS A 163 5.37 -17.18 3.93
C LYS A 163 4.78 -18.30 3.06
N GLU A 164 3.78 -17.99 2.23
CA GLU A 164 3.14 -18.99 1.36
C GLU A 164 4.16 -19.55 0.34
N LYS A 165 4.98 -18.69 -0.28
CA LYS A 165 6.04 -19.11 -1.21
C LYS A 165 7.11 -20.00 -0.56
N PHE A 166 7.47 -19.72 0.70
CA PHE A 166 8.38 -20.58 1.45
C PHE A 166 7.74 -21.92 1.80
N LEU A 167 6.45 -21.94 2.16
CA LEU A 167 5.73 -23.19 2.43
C LEU A 167 5.64 -24.10 1.20
N GLU A 168 5.55 -23.52 -0.01
CA GLU A 168 5.56 -24.26 -1.27
C GLU A 168 6.93 -24.90 -1.57
N ASP A 169 8.02 -24.14 -1.43
CA ASP A 169 9.31 -24.53 -2.02
C ASP A 169 10.42 -24.83 -0.99
N GLY A 170 10.26 -24.41 0.27
CA GLY A 170 11.31 -24.52 1.31
C GLY A 170 12.53 -23.62 1.09
N VAL A 171 12.43 -22.61 0.22
CA VAL A 171 13.56 -21.76 -0.22
C VAL A 171 13.59 -20.45 0.57
N PRO A 172 14.76 -19.97 1.05
CA PRO A 172 14.87 -18.66 1.70
C PRO A 172 14.30 -17.54 0.82
N ILE A 173 13.54 -16.63 1.43
CA ILE A 173 12.87 -15.53 0.71
C ILE A 173 13.39 -14.20 1.21
N GLY A 174 13.98 -13.43 0.29
CA GLY A 174 14.43 -12.07 0.52
C GLY A 174 13.44 -11.04 0.00
N LEU A 175 13.05 -10.07 0.81
CA LEU A 175 12.16 -8.97 0.41
C LEU A 175 12.91 -7.64 0.47
N ILE A 176 13.09 -6.96 -0.66
CA ILE A 176 13.58 -5.58 -0.68
C ILE A 176 12.36 -4.65 -0.70
N ALA A 177 12.12 -3.97 0.42
CA ALA A 177 10.95 -3.11 0.59
C ALA A 177 11.29 -1.66 0.21
N THR A 178 10.68 -1.18 -0.88
CA THR A 178 10.82 0.21 -1.34
C THR A 178 9.50 1.00 -1.27
N ALA A 179 8.36 0.35 -1.08
CA ALA A 179 7.06 1.03 -1.06
C ALA A 179 6.98 2.18 -0.03
N ALA A 180 6.40 3.30 -0.45
CA ALA A 180 6.30 4.52 0.35
C ALA A 180 4.90 5.16 0.26
N GLY A 181 4.24 5.30 1.42
CA GLY A 181 2.87 5.78 1.54
C GLY A 181 2.59 7.11 0.85
N GLY A 182 1.42 7.23 0.22
CA GLY A 182 0.94 8.46 -0.41
C GLY A 182 1.66 8.88 -1.70
N THR A 183 2.63 8.11 -2.17
CA THR A 183 3.44 8.49 -3.33
C THR A 183 2.69 8.29 -4.66
N PRO A 184 2.68 9.30 -5.56
CA PRO A 184 2.16 9.16 -6.91
C PRO A 184 3.16 8.40 -7.79
N LEU A 185 2.68 7.88 -8.91
CA LEU A 185 3.48 7.14 -9.89
C LEU A 185 4.73 7.92 -10.34
N ASN A 186 4.62 9.25 -10.46
CA ASN A 186 5.72 10.10 -10.92
C ASN A 186 6.93 10.14 -9.97
N ALA A 187 6.76 9.85 -8.68
CA ALA A 187 7.89 9.75 -7.75
C ALA A 187 8.86 8.61 -8.10
N TRP A 188 8.37 7.62 -8.85
CA TRP A 188 9.04 6.35 -9.18
C TRP A 188 9.60 6.28 -10.61
N LEU A 189 9.45 7.34 -11.40
CA LEU A 189 9.93 7.45 -12.77
C LEU A 189 11.20 8.32 -12.86
N SER A 190 12.04 8.03 -13.84
CA SER A 190 13.21 8.87 -14.12
C SER A 190 12.81 10.24 -14.71
N GLU A 191 13.72 11.22 -14.62
CA GLU A 191 13.54 12.53 -15.29
C GLU A 191 13.35 12.37 -16.81
N GLU A 192 14.11 11.47 -17.43
CA GLU A 192 14.02 11.15 -18.86
C GLU A 192 12.62 10.63 -19.22
N SER A 193 12.13 9.65 -18.44
CA SER A 193 10.80 9.06 -18.61
C SER A 193 9.70 10.12 -18.44
N LEU A 194 9.78 10.98 -17.43
CA LEU A 194 8.76 12.02 -17.22
C LEU A 194 8.80 13.13 -18.29
N THR A 195 9.98 13.44 -18.82
CA THR A 195 10.15 14.38 -19.94
C THR A 195 9.44 13.86 -21.19
N LYS A 196 9.59 12.57 -21.51
CA LYS A 196 8.91 11.90 -22.63
C LYS A 196 7.38 12.04 -22.58
N PHE A 197 6.80 12.11 -21.39
CA PHE A 197 5.36 12.28 -21.18
C PHE A 197 4.93 13.72 -20.87
N ASN A 198 5.83 14.70 -20.97
CA ASN A 198 5.59 16.09 -20.58
C ASN A 198 4.92 16.20 -19.19
N SER A 199 5.39 15.37 -18.24
CA SER A 199 4.80 15.18 -16.91
C SER A 199 5.64 15.78 -15.79
N LEU A 200 6.71 16.52 -16.11
CA LEU A 200 7.49 17.27 -15.13
C LEU A 200 6.78 18.60 -14.81
N PRO A 201 6.60 18.95 -13.52
CA PRO A 201 6.02 20.23 -13.15
C PRO A 201 6.98 21.39 -13.48
N PRO A 202 6.48 22.62 -13.71
CA PRO A 202 7.34 23.79 -13.94
C PRO A 202 8.35 24.05 -12.82
N SER A 203 8.01 23.68 -11.58
CA SER A 203 8.87 23.80 -10.39
C SER A 203 9.97 22.74 -10.30
N TYR A 204 10.00 21.74 -11.19
CA TYR A 204 10.90 20.59 -11.06
C TYR A 204 12.38 20.97 -10.91
N ASN A 205 12.85 21.96 -11.69
CA ASN A 205 14.24 22.41 -11.61
C ASN A 205 14.59 23.04 -10.24
N ALA A 206 13.62 23.64 -9.56
CA ALA A 206 13.84 24.19 -8.22
C ALA A 206 14.09 23.08 -7.18
N LEU A 207 13.49 21.88 -7.36
CA LEU A 207 13.73 20.72 -6.49
C LEU A 207 15.20 20.27 -6.49
N LYS A 208 15.97 20.59 -7.54
CA LYS A 208 17.42 20.28 -7.61
C LYS A 208 18.25 21.16 -6.67
N ASN A 209 17.70 22.27 -6.17
CA ASN A 209 18.34 23.14 -5.19
C ASN A 209 18.01 22.68 -3.75
N LYS A 210 19.04 22.31 -2.99
CA LYS A 210 18.90 21.86 -1.60
C LYS A 210 18.45 22.96 -0.64
N GLU A 211 18.85 24.21 -0.86
CA GLU A 211 18.39 25.34 -0.04
C GLU A 211 16.90 25.59 -0.25
N TYR A 212 16.44 25.54 -1.49
CA TYR A 212 15.02 25.67 -1.83
C TYR A 212 14.16 24.57 -1.17
N LEU A 213 14.59 23.31 -1.26
CA LEU A 213 13.89 22.19 -0.60
C LEU A 213 13.82 22.40 0.92
N LYS A 214 14.94 22.79 1.53
CA LYS A 214 15.00 23.05 2.98
C LYS A 214 14.08 24.20 3.37
N GLU A 215 14.01 25.25 2.57
CA GLU A 215 13.13 26.40 2.81
C GLU A 215 11.65 26.00 2.77
N ILE A 216 11.21 25.27 1.73
CA ILE A 216 9.81 24.79 1.64
C ILE A 216 9.46 23.87 2.81
N GLN A 217 10.33 22.93 3.16
CA GLN A 217 10.11 22.05 4.30
C GLN A 217 10.03 22.82 5.62
N ASN A 218 10.84 23.86 5.79
CA ASN A 218 10.77 24.73 6.97
C ASN A 218 9.47 25.55 6.99
N LEU A 219 9.04 26.10 5.86
CA LEU A 219 7.79 26.87 5.76
C LEU A 219 6.56 25.98 6.05
N ASP A 220 6.50 24.78 5.46
CA ASP A 220 5.45 23.81 5.78
C ASP A 220 5.49 23.46 7.27
N LYS A 221 6.67 23.10 7.81
CA LYS A 221 6.82 22.80 9.24
C LYS A 221 6.31 23.93 10.13
N LEU A 222 6.69 25.18 9.85
CA LEU A 222 6.23 26.35 10.60
C LEU A 222 4.70 26.49 10.54
N TYR A 223 4.10 26.30 9.36
CA TYR A 223 2.64 26.30 9.22
C TYR A 223 1.99 25.17 10.01
N GLN A 224 2.46 23.93 9.86
CA GLN A 224 1.91 22.76 10.55
C GLN A 224 2.01 22.90 12.08
N ASP A 225 3.16 23.36 12.58
CA ASP A 225 3.39 23.60 14.02
C ASP A 225 2.49 24.74 14.53
N SER A 226 2.32 25.83 13.76
CA SER A 226 1.44 26.95 14.11
C SER A 226 -0.04 26.54 14.13
N TYR A 227 -0.47 25.72 13.17
CA TYR A 227 -1.83 25.18 13.14
C TYR A 227 -2.08 24.24 14.34
N GLN A 228 -1.12 23.38 14.67
CA GLN A 228 -1.22 22.52 15.84
C GLN A 228 -1.31 23.36 17.13
N LYS A 229 -0.49 24.40 17.26
CA LYS A 229 -0.54 25.32 18.39
C LYS A 229 -1.91 26.00 18.51
N LEU A 230 -2.46 26.51 17.41
CA LEU A 230 -3.80 27.09 17.38
C LEU A 230 -4.87 26.08 17.85
N CYS A 231 -4.76 24.82 17.41
CA CYS A 231 -5.66 23.74 17.81
C CYS A 231 -5.63 23.47 19.32
N GLU A 232 -4.45 23.50 19.95
CA GLU A 232 -4.35 23.34 21.40
C GLU A 232 -4.81 24.61 22.15
N GLU A 233 -4.40 25.80 21.69
CA GLU A 233 -4.64 27.07 22.40
C GLU A 233 -6.09 27.53 22.39
N THR A 234 -6.89 27.06 21.42
CA THR A 234 -8.30 27.44 21.28
C THR A 234 -9.26 26.38 21.83
N ASP A 235 -8.75 25.26 22.35
CA ASP A 235 -9.55 24.15 22.88
C ASP A 235 -10.06 24.44 24.30
N GLU A 236 -11.22 25.11 24.40
CA GLU A 236 -11.99 25.28 25.65
C GLU A 236 -12.05 24.02 26.54
N GLY A 237 -12.22 22.84 25.94
CA GLY A 237 -12.37 21.57 26.64
C GLY A 237 -11.10 21.10 27.32
N LEU A 238 -9.92 21.40 26.77
CA LEU A 238 -8.67 21.20 27.49
C LEU A 238 -8.56 22.09 28.72
N TYR A 239 -8.88 23.39 28.59
CA TYR A 239 -8.77 24.33 29.72
C TYR A 239 -9.77 24.03 30.83
N GLN A 240 -10.99 23.64 30.47
CA GLN A 240 -12.04 23.27 31.42
C GLN A 240 -11.98 21.79 31.85
N SER A 241 -10.96 21.05 31.40
CA SER A 241 -10.78 19.64 31.73
C SER A 241 -12.00 18.78 31.42
N TRP A 242 -12.54 18.87 30.20
CA TRP A 242 -13.71 18.10 29.78
C TRP A 242 -13.48 16.57 29.73
N GLN A 243 -12.26 16.10 29.99
CA GLN A 243 -11.97 14.69 30.28
C GLN A 243 -12.35 14.26 31.71
N ASP A 244 -12.56 15.19 32.65
CA ASP A 244 -12.84 14.89 34.06
C ASP A 244 -14.13 14.07 34.19
N PRO A 245 -14.12 12.92 34.90
CA PRO A 245 -15.33 12.12 35.09
C PRO A 245 -16.46 12.89 35.81
N ASN A 246 -16.15 13.91 36.63
CA ASN A 246 -17.13 14.67 37.41
C ASN A 246 -17.72 15.89 36.68
N LEU A 247 -17.34 16.14 35.41
CA LEU A 247 -17.90 17.23 34.63
C LEU A 247 -19.41 17.08 34.45
N ASP A 248 -20.18 18.13 34.74
CA ASP A 248 -21.61 18.18 34.41
C ASP A 248 -21.83 18.45 32.91
N ASP A 249 -22.14 17.39 32.19
CA ASP A 249 -22.43 17.39 30.76
C ASP A 249 -23.92 17.13 30.45
N ARG A 250 -24.83 17.27 31.42
CA ARG A 250 -26.28 16.97 31.23
C ARG A 250 -26.94 17.78 30.12
N ASN A 251 -26.44 18.99 29.84
CA ASN A 251 -26.97 19.87 28.81
C ASN A 251 -26.28 19.71 27.45
N TRP A 252 -25.34 18.77 27.31
CA TRP A 252 -24.68 18.53 26.03
C TRP A 252 -25.62 17.76 25.09
N PRO A 253 -25.66 18.13 23.79
CA PRO A 253 -26.40 17.37 22.79
C PRO A 253 -25.94 15.91 22.71
N GLU A 254 -26.90 15.00 22.54
CA GLU A 254 -26.64 13.58 22.33
C GLU A 254 -26.46 13.27 20.83
N ILE A 255 -25.57 12.32 20.52
CA ILE A 255 -25.32 11.77 19.19
C ILE A 255 -25.16 10.25 19.25
N SER A 256 -25.33 9.62 18.09
CA SER A 256 -24.93 8.23 17.86
C SER A 256 -23.65 8.17 17.02
N LEU A 257 -22.78 7.19 17.31
CA LEU A 257 -21.58 6.92 16.50
C LEU A 257 -21.92 6.16 15.21
N SER A 258 -23.05 5.47 15.15
CA SER A 258 -23.51 4.72 13.97
C SER A 258 -24.37 5.52 13.01
N GLU A 259 -24.55 6.83 13.25
CA GLU A 259 -25.42 7.70 12.45
C GLU A 259 -24.65 8.88 11.86
N THR A 260 -25.20 9.45 10.79
CA THR A 260 -24.69 10.70 10.22
C THR A 260 -24.90 11.85 11.20
N TRP A 261 -23.82 12.56 11.53
CA TRP A 261 -23.90 13.71 12.42
C TRP A 261 -24.47 14.93 11.72
N ASN A 262 -25.06 15.84 12.52
CA ASN A 262 -25.43 17.16 12.03
C ASN A 262 -24.19 17.88 11.46
N GLU A 263 -24.33 18.58 10.34
CA GLU A 263 -23.26 19.26 9.61
C GLU A 263 -22.43 20.21 10.51
N LYS A 264 -23.03 20.81 11.54
CA LYS A 264 -22.29 21.65 12.50
C LYS A 264 -21.22 20.87 13.29
N TYR A 265 -21.23 19.55 13.30
CA TYR A 265 -20.21 18.69 13.93
C TYR A 265 -19.20 18.13 12.94
N THR A 266 -19.29 18.48 11.65
CA THR A 266 -18.43 17.94 10.59
C THR A 266 -17.43 18.97 10.04
N PHE A 267 -17.53 20.25 10.45
CA PHE A 267 -16.58 21.30 10.04
C PHE A 267 -15.32 21.35 10.94
N PRO A 268 -14.22 21.94 10.48
CA PRO A 268 -12.95 21.95 11.22
C PRO A 268 -13.04 22.58 12.60
N GLY A 269 -12.40 21.94 13.57
CA GLY A 269 -12.48 22.28 14.98
C GLY A 269 -12.08 21.11 15.88
N THR A 270 -12.04 21.35 17.19
CA THR A 270 -11.96 20.28 18.18
C THR A 270 -13.32 20.00 18.79
N PHE A 271 -13.63 18.72 18.96
CA PHE A 271 -14.89 18.22 19.49
C PHE A 271 -14.59 17.24 20.61
N TRP A 272 -15.39 17.34 21.67
CA TRP A 272 -15.32 16.41 22.78
C TRP A 272 -16.57 15.56 22.78
N LEU A 273 -16.37 14.25 22.76
CA LEU A 273 -17.42 13.27 22.98
C LEU A 273 -17.26 12.69 24.38
N ARG A 274 -18.35 12.51 25.09
CA ARG A 274 -18.37 11.92 26.44
C ARG A 274 -19.45 10.86 26.56
N LYS A 275 -19.13 9.78 27.27
CA LYS A 275 -20.07 8.72 27.61
C LYS A 275 -19.73 8.14 28.98
N GLU A 276 -20.71 8.09 29.87
CA GLU A 276 -20.65 7.25 31.05
C GLU A 276 -21.14 5.85 30.68
N LEU A 277 -20.42 4.83 31.13
CA LEU A 277 -20.76 3.44 30.90
C LEU A 277 -20.81 2.70 32.24
N GLU A 278 -21.91 2.00 32.47
CA GLU A 278 -22.03 1.00 33.53
C GLU A 278 -21.92 -0.40 32.91
N ILE A 279 -21.13 -1.28 33.52
CA ILE A 279 -20.88 -2.63 33.03
C ILE A 279 -21.38 -3.70 34.03
N SER A 280 -21.53 -4.94 33.55
CA SER A 280 -21.84 -6.10 34.40
C SER A 280 -20.74 -6.34 35.44
N ASP A 281 -21.13 -6.81 36.63
CA ASP A 281 -20.20 -7.08 37.75
C ASP A 281 -19.13 -8.12 37.37
N GLU A 282 -19.45 -9.01 36.44
CA GLU A 282 -18.54 -10.04 35.93
C GLU A 282 -17.34 -9.46 35.16
N PHE A 283 -17.40 -8.21 34.72
CA PHE A 283 -16.34 -7.53 33.97
C PHE A 283 -15.44 -6.66 34.87
N ILE A 284 -15.84 -6.43 36.12
CA ILE A 284 -15.06 -5.62 37.05
C ILE A 284 -13.68 -6.25 37.27
N GLY A 285 -12.64 -5.44 37.15
CA GLY A 285 -11.26 -5.88 37.33
C GLY A 285 -10.61 -6.55 36.12
N LYS A 286 -11.38 -6.87 35.06
CA LYS A 286 -10.84 -7.42 33.81
C LYS A 286 -10.20 -6.33 32.94
N GLU A 287 -9.33 -6.74 32.02
CA GLU A 287 -8.87 -5.90 30.93
C GLU A 287 -9.99 -5.68 29.90
N GLY A 288 -10.00 -4.50 29.28
CA GLY A 288 -10.89 -4.18 28.18
C GLY A 288 -10.15 -3.54 27.01
N GLU A 289 -10.76 -3.53 25.83
CA GLU A 289 -10.24 -2.83 24.65
C GLU A 289 -11.36 -2.02 24.00
N LEU A 290 -11.18 -0.70 23.93
CA LEU A 290 -12.05 0.18 23.16
C LEU A 290 -11.67 0.08 21.68
N ARG A 291 -12.66 -0.18 20.84
CA ARG A 291 -12.53 -0.16 19.38
C ARG A 291 -13.53 0.83 18.80
N PHE A 292 -13.03 1.83 18.08
CA PHE A 292 -13.85 2.86 17.43
C PHE A 292 -13.66 2.93 15.91
N GLY A 293 -13.02 1.92 15.31
CA GLY A 293 -12.78 1.89 13.87
C GLY A 293 -12.05 3.14 13.35
N THR A 294 -12.69 3.80 12.40
CA THR A 294 -12.37 5.02 11.66
C THR A 294 -12.68 6.39 12.30
N MET A 295 -11.83 7.43 12.22
CA MET A 295 -12.17 8.84 12.48
C MET A 295 -11.44 9.74 11.47
N THR A 296 -11.98 10.90 11.11
CA THR A 296 -11.51 11.66 9.93
C THR A 296 -10.14 12.30 10.06
N ASP A 297 -9.65 12.64 11.25
CA ASP A 297 -8.29 13.17 11.39
C ASP A 297 -7.59 12.58 12.61
N ALA A 298 -7.66 13.22 13.78
CA ALA A 298 -6.88 12.79 14.95
C ALA A 298 -7.75 12.72 16.19
N ASP A 299 -7.39 11.83 17.12
CA ASP A 299 -8.11 11.65 18.36
C ASP A 299 -7.18 11.42 19.57
N VAL A 300 -7.68 11.80 20.75
CA VAL A 300 -7.10 11.44 22.04
C VAL A 300 -8.21 10.83 22.91
N ILE A 301 -7.96 9.65 23.48
CA ILE A 301 -8.94 8.95 24.32
C ILE A 301 -8.53 9.01 25.79
N TYR A 302 -9.52 9.29 26.62
CA TYR A 302 -9.42 9.32 28.07
C TYR A 302 -10.43 8.34 28.68
N VAL A 303 -10.02 7.67 29.75
CA VAL A 303 -10.90 6.87 30.62
C VAL A 303 -10.72 7.36 32.05
N ASN A 304 -11.82 7.76 32.70
CA ASN A 304 -11.82 8.38 34.03
C ASN A 304 -10.80 9.53 34.15
N GLY A 305 -10.78 10.42 33.15
CA GLY A 305 -9.87 11.58 33.10
C GLY A 305 -8.42 11.26 32.73
N LYS A 306 -8.02 9.99 32.67
CA LYS A 306 -6.65 9.60 32.31
C LYS A 306 -6.55 9.30 30.81
N LYS A 307 -5.58 9.92 30.13
CA LYS A 307 -5.25 9.58 28.73
C LYS A 307 -4.81 8.12 28.65
N ILE A 308 -5.42 7.35 27.76
CA ILE A 308 -5.06 5.95 27.49
C ILE A 308 -4.47 5.73 26.09
N GLY A 309 -4.63 6.69 25.17
CA GLY A 309 -4.04 6.61 23.83
C GLY A 309 -4.39 7.80 22.94
N ASN A 310 -3.80 7.82 21.74
CA ASN A 310 -4.12 8.74 20.65
C ASN A 310 -3.79 8.13 19.29
N THR A 311 -4.42 8.67 18.25
CA THR A 311 -4.11 8.40 16.83
C THR A 311 -4.08 9.75 16.11
N ASP A 312 -3.05 9.99 15.30
CA ASP A 312 -2.76 11.35 14.80
C ASP A 312 -3.21 11.61 13.35
N TYR A 313 -3.83 10.64 12.68
CA TYR A 313 -4.35 10.77 11.31
C TYR A 313 -5.48 9.77 11.00
N LYS A 314 -6.14 9.95 9.85
CA LYS A 314 -7.46 9.38 9.57
C LYS A 314 -7.56 7.86 9.46
N TYR A 315 -6.52 7.21 8.94
CA TYR A 315 -6.62 5.84 8.43
C TYR A 315 -6.44 4.69 9.46
N PRO A 316 -5.70 4.81 10.58
CA PRO A 316 -5.53 3.72 11.53
C PRO A 316 -6.82 3.36 12.28
N PRO A 317 -7.09 2.08 12.55
CA PRO A 317 -8.15 1.71 13.48
C PRO A 317 -7.84 2.21 14.90
N ARG A 318 -8.86 2.69 15.61
CA ARG A 318 -8.76 3.23 16.97
C ARG A 318 -8.96 2.10 17.98
N ASN A 319 -7.85 1.50 18.40
CA ASN A 319 -7.81 0.36 19.32
C ASN A 319 -7.02 0.73 20.58
N TYR A 320 -7.71 0.87 21.72
CA TYR A 320 -7.11 1.37 22.97
C TYR A 320 -7.38 0.42 24.15
N LYS A 321 -6.31 -0.04 24.80
CA LYS A 321 -6.39 -0.95 25.94
C LYS A 321 -6.76 -0.21 27.24
N ILE A 322 -7.61 -0.83 28.03
CA ILE A 322 -7.94 -0.47 29.41
C ILE A 322 -7.45 -1.61 30.31
N SER A 323 -6.49 -1.32 31.17
CA SER A 323 -5.86 -2.35 32.02
C SER A 323 -6.79 -2.92 33.09
N LYS A 324 -7.79 -2.14 33.54
CA LYS A 324 -8.72 -2.58 34.59
C LYS A 324 -10.02 -1.83 34.49
N LEU A 325 -11.11 -2.56 34.26
CA LEU A 325 -12.46 -2.01 34.22
C LEU A 325 -13.04 -1.83 35.63
N THR A 326 -13.79 -0.75 35.82
CA THR A 326 -14.58 -0.46 37.03
C THR A 326 -16.07 -0.60 36.71
N LYS A 327 -16.92 -0.74 37.74
CA LYS A 327 -18.38 -0.87 37.60
C LYS A 327 -18.98 0.23 36.71
N THR A 328 -18.56 1.46 36.98
CA THR A 328 -18.90 2.65 36.20
C THR A 328 -17.61 3.36 35.81
N PHE A 329 -17.54 3.87 34.59
CA PHE A 329 -16.45 4.73 34.14
C PHE A 329 -16.89 5.66 33.02
N THR A 330 -16.16 6.76 32.87
CA THR A 330 -16.38 7.76 31.82
C THR A 330 -15.34 7.59 30.73
N ILE A 331 -15.81 7.58 29.48
CA ILE A 331 -14.96 7.70 28.29
C ILE A 331 -15.10 9.12 27.76
N ALA A 332 -13.97 9.77 27.48
CA ALA A 332 -13.94 11.03 26.75
C ALA A 332 -13.04 10.90 25.51
N ILE A 333 -13.54 11.39 24.37
CA ILE A 333 -12.83 11.42 23.09
C ILE A 333 -12.64 12.88 22.71
N ARG A 334 -11.39 13.31 22.62
CA ARG A 334 -11.05 14.58 21.98
C ARG A 334 -10.77 14.32 20.52
N LEU A 335 -11.77 14.57 19.67
CA LEU A 335 -11.68 14.46 18.22
C LEU A 335 -11.24 15.80 17.62
N LYS A 336 -10.21 15.77 16.79
CA LYS A 336 -9.75 16.89 15.99
C LYS A 336 -10.24 16.66 14.56
N ILE A 337 -10.85 17.67 13.96
CA ILE A 337 -11.24 17.71 12.56
C ILE A 337 -10.48 18.86 11.91
N TYR A 338 -9.64 18.56 10.92
CA TYR A 338 -8.81 19.52 10.21
C TYR A 338 -9.44 19.96 8.90
N ASN A 339 -10.24 19.08 8.26
CA ASN A 339 -10.89 19.35 6.98
C ASN A 339 -12.31 18.77 6.97
N ALA A 340 -13.23 19.44 6.28
CA ALA A 340 -14.61 18.97 6.15
C ALA A 340 -14.78 17.98 4.98
N PRO A 341 -15.76 17.06 5.06
CA PRO A 341 -16.53 16.71 6.25
C PRO A 341 -15.74 15.77 7.19
N GLY A 342 -15.70 16.11 8.48
CA GLY A 342 -15.13 15.28 9.54
C GLY A 342 -16.15 14.44 10.31
N GLY A 343 -15.67 13.47 11.09
CA GLY A 343 -16.50 12.64 11.95
C GLY A 343 -15.87 11.29 12.27
N ILE A 344 -16.72 10.34 12.61
CA ILE A 344 -16.40 8.93 12.88
C ILE A 344 -16.98 8.07 11.76
N THR A 345 -16.28 7.01 11.36
CA THR A 345 -16.74 6.10 10.29
C THR A 345 -17.85 5.20 10.82
N HIS A 346 -19.09 5.65 10.64
CA HIS A 346 -20.30 5.06 11.23
C HIS A 346 -20.53 3.57 10.92
N SER A 347 -20.05 3.07 9.78
CA SER A 347 -20.14 1.66 9.37
C SER A 347 -19.19 0.72 10.12
N LYS A 348 -18.19 1.26 10.84
CA LYS A 348 -17.23 0.45 11.59
C LYS A 348 -17.73 0.14 13.01
N PRO A 349 -17.26 -0.95 13.64
CA PRO A 349 -17.68 -1.29 14.99
C PRO A 349 -17.19 -0.26 16.01
N HIS A 350 -18.12 0.23 16.86
CA HIS A 350 -17.83 1.03 18.06
C HIS A 350 -18.18 0.18 19.29
N ILE A 351 -17.18 -0.48 19.87
CA ILE A 351 -17.39 -1.50 20.90
C ILE A 351 -16.36 -1.42 22.02
N LEU A 352 -16.74 -1.90 23.20
CA LEU A 352 -15.82 -2.34 24.25
C LEU A 352 -15.73 -3.87 24.20
N LEU A 353 -14.51 -4.37 24.06
CA LEU A 353 -14.21 -5.81 24.15
C LEU A 353 -13.74 -6.17 25.55
N VAL A 354 -14.28 -7.27 26.10
CA VAL A 354 -13.84 -7.87 27.37
C VAL A 354 -13.75 -9.38 27.20
N GLY A 355 -12.55 -9.85 26.86
CA GLY A 355 -12.38 -11.20 26.29
C GLY A 355 -13.16 -11.32 24.98
N GLU A 356 -14.02 -12.33 24.88
CA GLU A 356 -14.89 -12.54 23.72
C GLU A 356 -16.17 -11.67 23.74
N ASN A 357 -16.47 -11.02 24.87
CA ASN A 357 -17.69 -10.23 25.02
C ASN A 357 -17.58 -8.88 24.30
N ARG A 358 -18.64 -8.52 23.58
CA ARG A 358 -18.76 -7.27 22.82
C ARG A 358 -19.87 -6.41 23.41
N LEU A 359 -19.52 -5.26 23.94
CA LEU A 359 -20.49 -4.27 24.42
C LEU A 359 -20.59 -3.15 23.38
N ASP A 360 -21.81 -2.84 22.96
CA ASP A 360 -22.09 -1.78 22.00
C ASP A 360 -21.82 -0.39 22.62
N LEU A 361 -21.15 0.47 21.85
CA LEU A 361 -20.87 1.85 22.23
C LEU A 361 -21.49 2.83 21.24
N ASN A 362 -22.53 2.48 20.46
CA ASN A 362 -23.03 3.41 19.44
C ASN A 362 -23.82 4.58 20.03
N HIS A 363 -24.62 4.34 21.06
CA HIS A 363 -25.59 5.33 21.59
C HIS A 363 -25.14 5.96 22.92
N GLY A 364 -25.83 7.01 23.37
CA GLY A 364 -25.58 7.65 24.68
C GLY A 364 -24.32 8.52 24.73
N TRP A 365 -23.83 8.98 23.58
CA TRP A 365 -22.69 9.90 23.51
C TRP A 365 -23.16 11.35 23.54
N LYS A 366 -22.54 12.14 24.39
CA LYS A 366 -22.69 13.58 24.44
C LYS A 366 -21.59 14.23 23.62
N ILE A 367 -21.90 15.28 22.85
CA ILE A 367 -20.91 16.00 22.03
C ILE A 367 -20.93 17.49 22.31
N ARG A 368 -19.74 18.10 22.35
CA ARG A 368 -19.59 19.56 22.37
C ARG A 368 -18.40 19.99 21.52
N ARG A 369 -18.63 21.03 20.71
CA ARG A 369 -17.55 21.72 20.00
C ARG A 369 -16.79 22.58 21.00
N SER A 370 -15.48 22.43 21.01
CA SER A 370 -14.57 23.18 21.88
C SER A 370 -13.87 24.33 21.15
N SER A 371 -13.63 24.19 19.84
CA SER A 371 -12.99 25.24 19.04
C SER A 371 -13.52 25.20 17.61
N THR A 372 -13.33 26.30 16.89
CA THR A 372 -13.51 26.35 15.44
C THR A 372 -12.16 26.67 14.82
N LEU A 373 -11.77 25.90 13.80
CA LEU A 373 -10.48 26.04 13.13
C LEU A 373 -10.71 26.38 11.65
N PRO A 374 -9.74 27.03 10.97
CA PRO A 374 -9.72 27.05 9.52
C PRO A 374 -9.39 25.66 8.97
N GLU A 375 -9.71 25.40 7.69
CA GLU A 375 -9.22 24.21 7.01
C GLU A 375 -7.69 24.18 6.98
N ARG A 376 -7.13 22.99 7.16
CA ARG A 376 -5.68 22.79 7.24
C ARG A 376 -5.09 22.58 5.86
N HIS A 377 -4.07 23.36 5.51
CA HIS A 377 -3.30 23.08 4.31
C HIS A 377 -2.62 21.72 4.40
N LYS A 378 -2.68 20.96 3.30
CA LYS A 378 -2.04 19.65 3.19
C LYS A 378 -0.55 19.79 3.47
N ALA A 379 -0.02 18.89 4.30
CA ALA A 379 1.40 18.84 4.58
C ALA A 379 2.20 18.58 3.30
N TYR A 380 3.37 19.20 3.23
CA TYR A 380 4.29 19.03 2.12
C TYR A 380 5.12 17.77 2.32
N PHE A 381 4.97 16.81 1.40
CA PHE A 381 5.74 15.56 1.41
C PHE A 381 6.71 15.54 0.25
N ILE A 382 8.00 15.73 0.54
CA ILE A 382 9.08 15.69 -0.46
C ILE A 382 9.12 14.34 -1.21
N ASN A 383 8.67 13.25 -0.59
CA ASN A 383 8.60 11.92 -1.20
C ASN A 383 7.58 11.87 -2.35
N TYR A 384 6.64 12.81 -2.45
CA TYR A 384 5.61 12.81 -3.49
C TYR A 384 6.09 13.51 -4.76
N GLU A 385 7.19 14.25 -4.66
CA GLU A 385 7.77 14.96 -5.78
C GLU A 385 8.30 13.98 -6.84
N PRO A 386 8.20 14.34 -8.13
CA PRO A 386 8.61 13.49 -9.23
C PRO A 386 10.11 13.13 -9.16
N THR A 387 10.46 11.94 -9.62
CA THR A 387 11.84 11.43 -9.73
C THR A 387 12.57 11.14 -8.43
N GLY A 388 12.21 11.79 -7.31
CA GLY A 388 12.97 11.73 -6.06
C GLY A 388 13.21 10.30 -5.55
N LEU A 389 12.15 9.49 -5.44
CA LEU A 389 12.26 8.12 -4.92
C LEU A 389 12.91 7.16 -5.92
N TYR A 390 12.71 7.35 -7.22
CA TYR A 390 13.44 6.61 -8.24
C TYR A 390 14.96 6.76 -8.03
N ASN A 391 15.44 8.00 -7.98
CA ASN A 391 16.86 8.32 -7.81
C ASN A 391 17.43 7.95 -6.44
N GLY A 392 16.60 7.97 -5.40
CA GLY A 392 17.01 7.77 -4.01
C GLY A 392 16.95 6.32 -3.55
N MET A 393 15.95 5.58 -4.02
CA MET A 393 15.60 4.25 -3.49
C MET A 393 15.73 3.13 -4.52
N ILE A 394 15.50 3.41 -5.81
CA ILE A 394 15.46 2.37 -6.85
C ILE A 394 16.81 2.22 -7.56
N THR A 395 17.43 3.34 -7.97
CA THR A 395 18.74 3.30 -8.66
C THR A 395 19.88 2.67 -7.84
N PRO A 396 19.95 2.78 -6.50
CA PRO A 396 20.94 2.03 -5.72
C PRO A 396 20.81 0.51 -5.80
N LEU A 397 19.63 0.00 -6.21
CA LEU A 397 19.36 -1.44 -6.32
C LEU A 397 19.77 -2.02 -7.68
N GLN A 398 20.25 -1.20 -8.62
CA GLN A 398 20.49 -1.57 -10.02
C GLN A 398 21.40 -2.79 -10.24
N ARG A 399 22.26 -3.11 -9.26
CA ARG A 399 23.19 -4.25 -9.33
C ARG A 399 22.62 -5.56 -8.75
N LEU A 400 21.48 -5.49 -8.06
CA LEU A 400 20.79 -6.68 -7.54
C LEU A 400 20.01 -7.38 -8.64
N LYS A 401 19.60 -8.61 -8.33
CA LYS A 401 18.70 -9.39 -9.16
C LYS A 401 17.49 -9.84 -8.38
N PHE A 402 16.37 -9.98 -9.09
CA PHE A 402 15.07 -10.30 -8.51
C PHE A 402 14.39 -11.46 -9.24
N ALA A 403 13.63 -12.26 -8.50
CA ALA A 403 12.70 -13.25 -9.02
C ALA A 403 11.42 -12.59 -9.58
N ALA A 404 10.94 -11.52 -8.92
CA ALA A 404 9.79 -10.73 -9.38
C ALA A 404 9.76 -9.35 -8.70
N ILE A 405 8.97 -8.45 -9.28
CA ILE A 405 8.53 -7.21 -8.65
C ILE A 405 7.06 -7.36 -8.26
N LEU A 406 6.72 -6.98 -7.03
CA LEU A 406 5.35 -6.86 -6.54
C LEU A 406 5.02 -5.38 -6.37
N TRP A 407 3.96 -4.92 -7.04
CA TRP A 407 3.60 -3.51 -7.11
C TRP A 407 2.16 -3.25 -6.68
N TYR A 408 1.96 -2.36 -5.71
CA TYR A 408 0.62 -1.90 -5.36
C TYR A 408 0.63 -0.38 -5.20
N GLN A 409 0.11 0.30 -6.23
CA GLN A 409 -0.03 1.74 -6.26
C GLN A 409 -1.16 2.18 -7.19
N GLY A 410 -1.75 3.32 -6.87
CA GLY A 410 -2.64 4.05 -7.76
C GLY A 410 -3.44 5.12 -7.03
N GLU A 411 -3.68 4.95 -5.74
CA GLU A 411 -4.63 5.76 -4.98
C GLU A 411 -4.27 7.26 -5.03
N SER A 412 -2.98 7.61 -5.03
CA SER A 412 -2.52 9.00 -5.16
C SER A 412 -2.67 9.61 -6.57
N ASP A 413 -2.88 8.79 -7.59
CA ASP A 413 -3.14 9.22 -8.97
C ASP A 413 -4.65 9.16 -9.31
N ALA A 414 -5.50 8.64 -8.41
CA ALA A 414 -6.93 8.43 -8.67
C ALA A 414 -7.73 9.73 -8.84
N GLY A 415 -7.23 10.87 -8.32
CA GLY A 415 -7.82 12.19 -8.58
C GLY A 415 -7.59 12.71 -10.01
N SER A 416 -6.57 12.21 -10.71
CA SER A 416 -6.21 12.59 -12.08
C SER A 416 -5.65 11.39 -12.84
N PRO A 417 -6.45 10.35 -13.10
CA PRO A 417 -5.97 9.06 -13.60
C PRO A 417 -5.51 9.11 -15.06
N GLN A 418 -5.80 10.20 -15.78
CA GLN A 418 -5.45 10.34 -17.19
C GLN A 418 -3.94 10.12 -17.39
N ASN A 419 -3.60 9.36 -18.43
CA ASN A 419 -2.22 9.00 -18.77
C ASN A 419 -1.46 8.17 -17.71
N TYR A 420 -2.14 7.61 -16.69
CA TYR A 420 -1.50 6.68 -15.77
C TYR A 420 -0.95 5.45 -16.49
N GLY A 421 -1.73 4.79 -17.35
CA GLY A 421 -1.32 3.52 -17.97
C GLY A 421 -0.09 3.63 -18.87
N PRO A 422 0.06 4.65 -19.74
CA PRO A 422 1.30 4.89 -20.47
C PRO A 422 2.52 5.11 -19.57
N ARG A 423 2.39 5.91 -18.51
CA ARG A 423 3.47 6.14 -17.53
C ARG A 423 3.82 4.87 -16.74
N PHE A 424 2.82 4.07 -16.40
CA PHE A 424 3.01 2.83 -15.66
C PHE A 424 3.76 1.78 -16.51
N ARG A 425 3.47 1.71 -17.81
CA ARG A 425 4.24 0.89 -18.75
C ARG A 425 5.70 1.31 -18.83
N GLU A 426 5.95 2.62 -18.92
CA GLU A 426 7.31 3.16 -18.90
C GLU A 426 8.05 2.81 -17.60
N LEU A 427 7.37 2.84 -16.45
CA LEU A 427 7.96 2.40 -15.17
C LEU A 427 8.42 0.95 -15.25
N ILE A 428 7.57 0.04 -15.73
CA ILE A 428 7.88 -1.38 -15.85
C ILE A 428 9.11 -1.60 -16.75
N GLU A 429 9.10 -0.98 -17.94
CA GLU A 429 10.17 -1.13 -18.94
C GLU A 429 11.49 -0.52 -18.45
N SER A 430 11.45 0.68 -17.86
CA SER A 430 12.64 1.37 -17.34
C SER A 430 13.27 0.62 -16.16
N TRP A 431 12.47 0.03 -15.27
CA TRP A 431 13.00 -0.77 -14.16
C TRP A 431 13.62 -2.08 -14.64
N ARG A 432 12.99 -2.76 -15.62
CA ARG A 432 13.60 -3.93 -16.27
C ARG A 432 14.94 -3.63 -16.92
N LYS A 433 15.04 -2.46 -17.58
CA LYS A 433 16.29 -1.96 -18.15
C LYS A 433 17.32 -1.68 -17.05
N LEU A 434 16.93 -1.00 -15.98
CA LEU A 434 17.79 -0.66 -14.84
C LEU A 434 18.41 -1.91 -14.19
N PHE A 435 17.61 -2.95 -13.92
CA PHE A 435 18.08 -4.19 -13.32
C PHE A 435 18.76 -5.15 -14.30
N ASN A 436 18.79 -4.79 -15.59
CA ASN A 436 19.24 -5.65 -16.68
C ASN A 436 18.54 -7.04 -16.63
N GLN A 437 17.21 -7.02 -16.55
CA GLN A 437 16.33 -8.19 -16.54
C GLN A 437 15.09 -7.93 -17.41
N PRO A 438 15.20 -8.03 -18.76
CA PRO A 438 14.12 -7.64 -19.70
C PRO A 438 12.82 -8.47 -19.54
N ASN A 439 12.91 -9.66 -18.95
CA ASN A 439 11.79 -10.56 -18.70
C ASN A 439 11.40 -10.67 -17.21
N LEU A 440 11.90 -9.76 -16.35
CA LEU A 440 11.58 -9.77 -14.91
C LEU A 440 10.05 -9.71 -14.71
N PRO A 441 9.43 -10.72 -14.07
CA PRO A 441 8.00 -10.70 -13.83
C PRO A 441 7.59 -9.47 -13.01
N PHE A 442 6.56 -8.77 -13.47
CA PHE A 442 6.01 -7.59 -12.79
C PHE A 442 4.56 -7.86 -12.42
N LEU A 443 4.32 -8.13 -11.15
CA LEU A 443 3.01 -8.49 -10.61
C LEU A 443 2.43 -7.27 -9.92
N TYR A 444 1.20 -6.89 -10.25
CA TYR A 444 0.60 -5.68 -9.71
C TYR A 444 -0.86 -5.82 -9.32
N VAL A 445 -1.26 -4.98 -8.37
CA VAL A 445 -2.58 -5.00 -7.76
C VAL A 445 -3.45 -3.90 -8.39
N GLN A 446 -4.53 -4.29 -9.06
CA GLN A 446 -5.57 -3.33 -9.46
C GLN A 446 -6.28 -2.82 -8.20
N LEU A 447 -6.66 -1.54 -8.17
CA LEU A 447 -7.23 -0.96 -6.95
C LEU A 447 -8.56 -1.63 -6.52
N PRO A 448 -8.76 -1.85 -5.20
CA PRO A 448 -9.94 -2.49 -4.63
C PRO A 448 -11.12 -1.51 -4.61
N ASN A 449 -12.24 -1.88 -4.00
CA ASN A 449 -13.31 -0.95 -3.64
C ASN A 449 -12.79 0.18 -2.73
N CYS A 450 -13.31 1.40 -2.90
CA CYS A 450 -13.02 2.54 -2.01
C CYS A 450 -14.06 3.67 -2.18
N ASP A 451 -14.99 3.84 -1.24
CA ASP A 451 -15.99 4.92 -1.24
C ASP A 451 -15.55 6.14 -0.40
N THR A 452 -14.41 6.05 0.28
CA THR A 452 -13.90 7.15 1.12
C THR A 452 -13.31 8.31 0.33
N GLU A 453 -12.98 8.12 -0.95
CA GLU A 453 -12.34 9.11 -1.82
C GLU A 453 -13.31 9.53 -2.94
N LYS A 454 -14.37 10.27 -2.58
CA LYS A 454 -15.51 10.56 -3.47
C LYS A 454 -15.14 11.33 -4.74
N GLU A 455 -14.15 12.21 -4.66
CA GLU A 455 -13.69 13.03 -5.78
C GLU A 455 -12.71 12.29 -6.71
N ALA A 456 -12.28 11.07 -6.34
CA ALA A 456 -11.37 10.28 -7.14
C ALA A 456 -12.14 9.47 -8.21
N ASP A 457 -11.57 9.38 -9.41
CA ASP A 457 -12.11 8.57 -10.50
C ASP A 457 -11.45 7.18 -10.50
N TRP A 458 -11.90 6.37 -9.55
CA TRP A 458 -11.32 5.07 -9.25
C TRP A 458 -11.55 4.06 -10.37
N ALA A 459 -12.74 4.11 -11.01
CA ALA A 459 -13.07 3.25 -12.14
C ALA A 459 -12.14 3.51 -13.33
N ARG A 460 -11.88 4.79 -13.64
CA ARG A 460 -10.94 5.15 -14.71
C ARG A 460 -9.52 4.74 -14.37
N LEU A 461 -9.10 4.86 -13.12
CA LEU A 461 -7.76 4.41 -12.74
C LEU A 461 -7.59 2.89 -12.91
N ARG A 462 -8.59 2.08 -12.53
CA ARG A 462 -8.56 0.62 -12.80
C ARG A 462 -8.43 0.31 -14.28
N GLU A 463 -9.09 1.09 -15.15
CA GLU A 463 -8.95 1.00 -16.61
C GLU A 463 -7.53 1.33 -17.08
N GLU A 464 -6.90 2.34 -16.49
CA GLU A 464 -5.52 2.70 -16.80
C GLU A 464 -4.52 1.64 -16.30
N GLN A 465 -4.75 1.04 -15.14
CA GLN A 465 -3.94 -0.08 -14.61
C GLN A 465 -3.98 -1.31 -15.52
N LYS A 466 -5.12 -1.60 -16.17
CA LYS A 466 -5.20 -2.69 -17.18
C LYS A 466 -4.19 -2.54 -18.31
N LYS A 467 -3.81 -1.31 -18.65
CA LYS A 467 -2.85 -1.07 -19.74
C LYS A 467 -1.46 -1.63 -19.44
N GLY A 468 -1.14 -1.91 -18.17
CA GLY A 468 0.08 -2.65 -17.79
C GLY A 468 0.17 -4.04 -18.42
N LEU A 469 -0.97 -4.71 -18.64
CA LEU A 469 -1.07 -6.03 -19.28
C LEU A 469 -0.60 -6.03 -20.75
N LYS A 470 -0.41 -4.86 -21.37
CA LYS A 470 0.15 -4.78 -22.74
C LYS A 470 1.64 -5.12 -22.79
N ILE A 471 2.31 -5.26 -21.65
CA ILE A 471 3.71 -5.66 -21.55
C ILE A 471 3.80 -7.14 -21.21
N SER A 472 4.70 -7.86 -21.88
CA SER A 472 4.97 -9.26 -21.59
C SER A 472 5.47 -9.49 -20.16
N ARG A 473 5.25 -10.68 -19.62
CA ARG A 473 5.67 -11.03 -18.25
C ARG A 473 5.10 -10.09 -17.18
N THR A 474 3.93 -9.51 -17.42
CA THR A 474 3.18 -8.76 -16.41
C THR A 474 1.97 -9.56 -15.96
N ALA A 475 1.59 -9.42 -14.69
CA ALA A 475 0.33 -9.96 -14.23
C ALA A 475 -0.41 -8.98 -13.33
N MET A 476 -1.72 -8.87 -13.54
CA MET A 476 -2.62 -8.05 -12.75
C MET A 476 -3.52 -8.93 -11.90
N ILE A 477 -3.59 -8.63 -10.61
CA ILE A 477 -4.63 -9.20 -9.75
C ILE A 477 -5.82 -8.24 -9.64
N VAL A 478 -7.03 -8.78 -9.73
CA VAL A 478 -8.28 -8.02 -9.54
C VAL A 478 -8.70 -8.15 -8.08
N THR A 479 -9.04 -7.03 -7.46
CA THR A 479 -9.31 -6.95 -6.01
C THR A 479 -10.68 -6.36 -5.65
N ILE A 480 -11.58 -6.27 -6.63
CA ILE A 480 -12.99 -5.96 -6.37
C ILE A 480 -13.56 -7.04 -5.45
N GLY A 481 -14.11 -6.62 -4.32
CA GLY A 481 -14.64 -7.50 -3.27
C GLY A 481 -13.62 -7.99 -2.24
N ASP A 482 -12.33 -7.70 -2.39
CA ASP A 482 -11.32 -8.08 -1.38
C ASP A 482 -11.08 -7.00 -0.31
N GLY A 483 -11.63 -5.79 -0.51
CA GLY A 483 -11.46 -4.67 0.41
C GLY A 483 -12.76 -4.14 0.99
N GLU A 484 -12.63 -3.30 2.01
CA GLU A 484 -13.74 -2.61 2.66
C GLU A 484 -14.07 -1.30 1.91
N ASP A 485 -15.35 -1.07 1.59
CA ASP A 485 -15.78 0.16 0.88
C ASP A 485 -15.44 1.43 1.68
N ASP A 486 -15.41 1.35 3.01
CA ASP A 486 -15.17 2.45 3.92
C ASP A 486 -13.71 2.54 4.43
N ASP A 487 -12.77 1.91 3.74
CA ASP A 487 -11.35 1.95 4.09
C ASP A 487 -10.42 2.04 2.86
N LEU A 488 -9.62 3.10 2.81
CA LEU A 488 -8.56 3.24 1.81
C LEU A 488 -7.45 2.17 1.95
N HIS A 489 -7.30 1.59 3.14
CA HIS A 489 -6.26 0.61 3.46
C HIS A 489 -6.84 -0.73 3.91
N PRO A 490 -7.45 -1.51 3.00
CA PRO A 490 -8.07 -2.77 3.36
C PRO A 490 -7.18 -3.73 4.15
N LEU A 491 -7.76 -4.41 5.15
CA LEU A 491 -6.98 -5.27 6.04
C LEU A 491 -6.74 -6.67 5.47
N ASN A 492 -7.42 -7.05 4.39
CA ASN A 492 -7.31 -8.38 3.78
C ASN A 492 -6.00 -8.61 2.98
N LYS A 493 -4.83 -8.37 3.59
CA LYS A 493 -3.53 -8.52 2.91
C LYS A 493 -3.15 -9.97 2.59
N LYS A 494 -3.69 -10.94 3.33
CA LYS A 494 -3.38 -12.37 3.17
C LYS A 494 -3.91 -12.92 1.84
N ASP A 495 -5.15 -12.60 1.47
CA ASP A 495 -5.71 -13.07 0.21
C ASP A 495 -5.12 -12.35 -1.00
N ILE A 496 -4.81 -11.05 -0.87
CA ILE A 496 -4.05 -10.30 -1.88
C ILE A 496 -2.70 -10.94 -2.16
N ALA A 497 -1.98 -11.36 -1.11
CA ALA A 497 -0.70 -12.04 -1.27
C ALA A 497 -0.83 -13.41 -1.97
N ARG A 498 -1.87 -14.19 -1.66
CA ARG A 498 -2.16 -15.47 -2.34
C ARG A 498 -2.48 -15.27 -3.82
N LYS A 499 -3.24 -14.23 -4.16
CA LYS A 499 -3.53 -13.86 -5.56
C LYS A 499 -2.25 -13.47 -6.30
N LEU A 500 -1.34 -12.72 -5.66
CA LEU A 500 -0.03 -12.39 -6.23
C LEU A 500 0.84 -13.64 -6.44
N LEU A 501 0.80 -14.61 -5.53
CA LEU A 501 1.50 -15.88 -5.69
C LEU A 501 0.93 -16.73 -6.84
N ASN A 502 -0.40 -16.80 -6.97
CA ASN A 502 -1.03 -17.41 -8.15
C ASN A 502 -0.61 -16.70 -9.44
N ALA A 503 -0.56 -15.37 -9.43
CA ALA A 503 -0.08 -14.57 -10.56
C ALA A 503 1.39 -14.88 -10.90
N TYR A 504 2.26 -15.01 -9.90
CA TYR A 504 3.66 -15.39 -10.07
C TYR A 504 3.82 -16.73 -10.80
N HIS A 505 3.04 -17.74 -10.43
CA HIS A 505 3.10 -19.08 -11.04
C HIS A 505 2.64 -19.09 -12.51
N ASN A 506 1.65 -18.27 -12.83
CA ASN A 506 0.98 -18.28 -14.13
C ASN A 506 1.54 -17.26 -15.15
N VAL A 507 2.21 -16.20 -14.71
CA VAL A 507 2.69 -15.11 -15.60
C VAL A 507 3.58 -15.60 -16.74
N LYS A 508 4.29 -16.72 -16.56
CA LYS A 508 5.13 -17.33 -17.59
C LYS A 508 4.34 -18.02 -18.72
N LEU A 509 3.11 -18.43 -18.44
CA LEU A 509 2.22 -19.12 -19.39
C LEU A 509 1.57 -18.14 -20.37
N PHE A 510 1.45 -16.87 -19.99
CA PHE A 510 0.76 -15.83 -20.75
C PHE A 510 1.74 -14.71 -21.14
N PRO A 511 2.47 -14.86 -22.26
CA PRO A 511 3.49 -13.91 -22.68
C PRO A 511 2.92 -12.53 -23.05
N ASN A 512 1.61 -12.39 -23.24
CA ASN A 512 0.93 -11.14 -23.59
C ASN A 512 0.21 -10.48 -22.40
N GLY A 513 0.70 -10.74 -21.18
CA GLY A 513 0.10 -10.27 -19.93
C GLY A 513 -0.94 -11.25 -19.37
N TYR A 514 -0.99 -11.38 -18.04
CA TYR A 514 -1.91 -12.28 -17.34
C TYR A 514 -2.83 -11.50 -16.39
N CYS A 515 -4.14 -11.70 -16.49
CA CYS A 515 -5.08 -11.25 -15.46
C CYS A 515 -5.63 -12.49 -14.74
N ILE A 516 -5.67 -12.48 -13.41
CA ILE A 516 -6.15 -13.66 -12.67
C ILE A 516 -7.63 -13.96 -12.92
N GLY A 517 -8.41 -12.91 -13.21
CA GLY A 517 -9.85 -12.99 -13.48
C GLY A 517 -10.18 -12.64 -14.93
N PRO A 518 -11.45 -12.85 -15.35
CA PRO A 518 -11.88 -12.59 -16.72
C PRO A 518 -11.63 -11.14 -17.13
N LEU A 519 -11.15 -10.96 -18.36
CA LEU A 519 -10.83 -9.64 -18.92
C LEU A 519 -11.65 -9.39 -20.18
N ALA A 520 -12.56 -8.42 -20.13
CA ALA A 520 -13.33 -8.04 -21.31
C ALA A 520 -12.41 -7.50 -22.42
N LYS A 521 -12.61 -7.96 -23.65
CA LYS A 521 -11.77 -7.67 -24.81
C LYS A 521 -12.41 -6.70 -25.77
N GLU A 522 -13.67 -6.96 -26.13
CA GLU A 522 -14.40 -6.12 -27.07
C GLU A 522 -15.91 -6.17 -26.82
N ALA A 523 -16.61 -5.19 -27.39
CA ALA A 523 -18.06 -5.13 -27.45
C ALA A 523 -18.46 -4.89 -28.91
N ILE A 524 -19.20 -5.84 -29.52
CA ILE A 524 -19.60 -5.78 -30.94
C ILE A 524 -21.11 -5.69 -31.03
N GLN A 525 -21.62 -4.76 -31.85
CA GLN A 525 -23.03 -4.73 -32.20
C GLN A 525 -23.35 -5.84 -33.23
N ALA A 526 -23.81 -6.99 -32.75
CA ALA A 526 -24.17 -8.11 -33.64
C ALA A 526 -25.48 -7.89 -34.39
N LYS A 527 -26.42 -7.14 -33.79
CA LYS A 527 -27.70 -6.71 -34.39
C LYS A 527 -28.11 -5.36 -33.81
N LYS A 528 -29.15 -4.73 -34.37
CA LYS A 528 -29.67 -3.42 -33.95
C LYS A 528 -29.77 -3.27 -32.42
N ASN A 529 -30.25 -4.30 -31.71
CA ASN A 529 -30.46 -4.31 -30.26
C ASN A 529 -29.65 -5.40 -29.52
N VAL A 530 -28.59 -5.95 -30.13
CA VAL A 530 -27.80 -7.03 -29.52
C VAL A 530 -26.33 -6.65 -29.51
N ILE A 531 -25.72 -6.66 -28.33
CA ILE A 531 -24.28 -6.45 -28.13
C ILE A 531 -23.66 -7.75 -27.64
N ILE A 532 -22.54 -8.16 -28.23
CA ILE A 532 -21.75 -9.30 -27.77
C ILE A 532 -20.50 -8.77 -27.09
N LEU A 533 -20.31 -9.14 -25.83
CA LEU A 533 -19.07 -8.93 -25.08
C LEU A 533 -18.22 -10.20 -25.14
N SER A 534 -16.97 -10.09 -25.56
CA SER A 534 -16.00 -11.21 -25.51
C SER A 534 -15.01 -11.02 -24.36
N PHE A 535 -14.60 -12.12 -23.74
CA PHE A 535 -13.66 -12.14 -22.62
C PHE A 535 -12.44 -13.00 -22.93
N GLU A 536 -11.26 -12.52 -22.53
CA GLU A 536 -10.09 -13.36 -22.33
C GLU A 536 -10.20 -13.97 -20.94
N THR A 537 -10.16 -15.31 -20.90
CA THR A 537 -10.45 -16.08 -19.70
C THR A 537 -9.21 -16.74 -19.10
N PHE A 538 -8.08 -16.68 -19.83
CA PHE A 538 -6.81 -17.29 -19.43
C PHE A 538 -6.96 -18.79 -19.13
N GLY A 539 -7.81 -19.47 -19.91
CA GLY A 539 -8.05 -20.91 -19.82
C GLY A 539 -9.01 -21.34 -18.70
N LYS A 540 -9.71 -20.40 -18.05
CA LYS A 540 -10.62 -20.67 -16.92
C LYS A 540 -12.06 -20.34 -17.29
N LYS A 541 -13.02 -21.18 -16.90
CA LYS A 541 -14.43 -20.82 -17.10
C LYS A 541 -14.83 -19.67 -16.18
N PHE A 542 -15.81 -18.87 -16.59
CA PHE A 542 -16.44 -17.87 -15.72
C PHE A 542 -17.95 -18.04 -15.64
N ASN A 543 -18.53 -17.44 -14.61
CA ASN A 543 -19.96 -17.41 -14.36
C ASN A 543 -20.39 -15.95 -14.15
N VAL A 544 -21.62 -15.66 -14.56
CA VAL A 544 -22.26 -14.36 -14.37
C VAL A 544 -23.46 -14.54 -13.42
N GLU A 545 -23.48 -13.77 -12.33
CA GLU A 545 -24.64 -13.72 -11.44
C GLU A 545 -25.83 -13.12 -12.17
N LYS A 546 -27.02 -13.67 -11.95
CA LYS A 546 -28.28 -13.17 -12.53
C LYS A 546 -28.78 -11.95 -11.76
N ASN A 547 -29.72 -11.21 -12.36
CA ASN A 547 -30.37 -10.05 -11.74
C ASN A 547 -29.42 -8.91 -11.37
N LYS A 548 -28.36 -8.72 -12.17
CA LYS A 548 -27.44 -7.58 -12.06
C LYS A 548 -27.60 -6.68 -13.27
N ASP A 549 -26.93 -5.54 -13.26
CA ASP A 549 -27.03 -4.53 -14.30
C ASP A 549 -25.66 -4.36 -14.97
N PHE A 550 -25.59 -4.54 -16.29
CA PHE A 550 -24.57 -3.84 -17.08
C PHE A 550 -25.03 -2.39 -17.31
N GLU A 551 -24.10 -1.53 -17.69
CA GLU A 551 -24.40 -0.14 -18.03
C GLU A 551 -24.13 0.13 -19.51
N LEU A 552 -25.11 0.68 -20.22
CA LEU A 552 -24.91 1.31 -21.51
C LEU A 552 -24.72 2.82 -21.28
N PHE A 553 -23.55 3.35 -21.60
CA PHE A 553 -23.27 4.78 -21.53
C PHE A 553 -23.30 5.39 -22.93
N GLN A 554 -24.16 6.37 -23.16
CA GLN A 554 -24.24 7.11 -24.44
C GLN A 554 -24.89 8.47 -24.24
N GLY A 555 -24.45 9.49 -24.99
CA GLY A 555 -24.97 10.86 -24.89
C GLY A 555 -24.88 11.45 -23.48
N GLY A 556 -23.85 11.06 -22.71
CA GLY A 556 -23.64 11.50 -21.33
C GLY A 556 -24.52 10.83 -20.27
N HIS A 557 -25.34 9.84 -20.64
CA HIS A 557 -26.27 9.17 -19.73
C HIS A 557 -25.96 7.67 -19.63
N SER A 558 -26.14 7.09 -18.43
CA SER A 558 -26.05 5.65 -18.17
C SER A 558 -27.44 5.01 -18.14
N TYR A 559 -27.61 3.91 -18.88
CA TYR A 559 -28.83 3.09 -18.93
C TYR A 559 -28.51 1.69 -18.41
N LYS A 560 -29.37 1.13 -17.56
CA LYS A 560 -29.20 -0.23 -17.03
C LYS A 560 -29.62 -1.27 -18.06
N VAL A 561 -28.78 -2.27 -18.27
CA VAL A 561 -29.03 -3.42 -19.17
C VAL A 561 -29.08 -4.69 -18.34
N ARG A 562 -30.28 -5.28 -18.22
CA ARG A 562 -30.58 -6.46 -17.40
C ARG A 562 -30.77 -7.75 -18.18
N ASP A 563 -31.12 -7.62 -19.46
CA ASP A 563 -31.35 -8.78 -20.30
C ASP A 563 -30.01 -9.21 -20.90
N TYR A 564 -29.46 -10.28 -20.34
CA TYR A 564 -28.22 -10.86 -20.82
C TYR A 564 -28.18 -12.36 -20.57
N ARG A 565 -27.42 -13.04 -21.43
CA ARG A 565 -27.11 -14.45 -21.28
C ARG A 565 -25.64 -14.71 -21.58
N GLN A 566 -25.06 -15.62 -20.82
CA GLN A 566 -23.71 -16.10 -21.08
C GLN A 566 -23.75 -17.24 -22.11
N VAL A 567 -22.81 -17.22 -23.05
CA VAL A 567 -22.53 -18.30 -24.00
C VAL A 567 -21.01 -18.47 -24.03
N GLU A 568 -20.51 -19.55 -23.44
CA GLU A 568 -19.06 -19.81 -23.33
C GLU A 568 -18.32 -18.61 -22.72
N GLU A 569 -17.39 -18.01 -23.47
CA GLU A 569 -16.57 -16.86 -23.08
C GLU A 569 -17.20 -15.52 -23.46
N GLN A 570 -18.47 -15.53 -23.87
CA GLN A 570 -19.20 -14.35 -24.31
C GLN A 570 -20.40 -14.06 -23.40
N ILE A 571 -20.72 -12.77 -23.29
CA ILE A 571 -21.97 -12.29 -22.71
C ILE A 571 -22.73 -11.55 -23.80
N ILE A 572 -23.94 -12.02 -24.08
CA ILE A 572 -24.84 -11.42 -25.06
C ILE A 572 -25.81 -10.53 -24.30
N LEU A 573 -25.75 -9.23 -24.56
CA LEU A 573 -26.66 -8.22 -24.01
C LEU A 573 -27.78 -7.93 -25.01
N GLU A 574 -29.02 -7.93 -24.53
CA GLU A 574 -30.20 -7.56 -25.30
C GLU A 574 -30.72 -6.19 -24.83
N LEU A 575 -30.75 -5.23 -25.76
CA LEU A 575 -31.21 -3.88 -25.49
C LEU A 575 -32.73 -3.78 -25.69
N PRO A 576 -33.43 -2.93 -24.92
CA PRO A 576 -34.83 -2.62 -25.17
C PRO A 576 -35.03 -2.14 -26.62
N ALA A 577 -36.08 -2.60 -27.29
CA ALA A 577 -36.36 -2.23 -28.69
C ALA A 577 -36.54 -0.71 -28.90
N THR A 578 -36.86 0.03 -27.84
CA THR A 578 -37.00 1.49 -27.83
C THR A 578 -35.65 2.22 -27.77
N LEU A 579 -34.56 1.53 -27.42
CA LEU A 579 -33.24 2.11 -27.26
C LEU A 579 -32.43 1.95 -28.55
N SER A 580 -31.98 3.07 -29.13
CA SER A 580 -31.08 3.08 -30.28
C SER A 580 -29.67 3.44 -29.84
N LEU A 581 -28.68 2.72 -30.38
CA LEU A 581 -27.27 2.97 -30.10
C LEU A 581 -26.77 4.22 -30.82
N GLN A 582 -26.06 5.06 -30.08
CA GLN A 582 -25.38 6.25 -30.60
C GLN A 582 -23.91 5.93 -30.95
N PRO A 583 -23.24 6.72 -31.81
CA PRO A 583 -21.84 6.50 -32.18
C PRO A 583 -20.85 6.54 -31.00
N ASP A 584 -21.21 7.22 -29.91
CA ASP A 584 -20.41 7.32 -28.69
C ASP A 584 -20.74 6.23 -27.65
N ALA A 585 -21.59 5.27 -28.00
CA ALA A 585 -22.11 4.29 -27.06
C ALA A 585 -21.03 3.32 -26.56
N LYS A 586 -21.07 3.04 -25.26
CA LYS A 586 -20.13 2.18 -24.56
C LYS A 586 -20.86 1.23 -23.63
N VAL A 587 -20.31 0.04 -23.45
CA VAL A 587 -20.73 -0.86 -22.37
C VAL A 587 -19.77 -0.72 -21.20
N ARG A 588 -20.33 -0.60 -20.00
CA ARG A 588 -19.62 -0.52 -18.72
C ARG A 588 -20.01 -1.68 -17.82
N TYR A 589 -19.03 -2.15 -17.07
CA TYR A 589 -19.18 -3.12 -15.99
C TYR A 589 -18.41 -2.61 -14.77
N ASN A 590 -19.10 -2.53 -13.63
CA ASN A 590 -18.52 -2.10 -12.36
C ASN A 590 -17.77 -0.75 -12.43
N TRP A 591 -18.35 0.21 -13.16
CA TRP A 591 -17.75 1.52 -13.41
C TRP A 591 -18.08 2.53 -12.29
N SER A 592 -17.67 2.20 -11.06
CA SER A 592 -17.81 3.07 -9.88
C SER A 592 -16.67 2.86 -8.89
N ASN A 593 -16.61 3.68 -7.83
CA ASN A 593 -15.56 3.62 -6.83
C ASN A 593 -15.65 2.35 -5.95
N ALA A 594 -16.86 1.96 -5.53
CA ALA A 594 -17.13 0.76 -4.75
C ALA A 594 -18.20 -0.14 -5.43
N PRO A 595 -17.86 -0.85 -6.53
CA PRO A 595 -18.81 -1.69 -7.24
C PRO A 595 -18.92 -3.09 -6.61
N GLN A 596 -20.03 -3.79 -6.88
CA GLN A 596 -20.19 -5.20 -6.51
C GLN A 596 -19.93 -6.10 -7.71
N ALA A 597 -18.90 -6.96 -7.64
CA ALA A 597 -18.59 -7.91 -8.71
C ALA A 597 -19.64 -9.01 -8.83
N PHE A 598 -19.99 -9.32 -10.08
CA PHE A 598 -20.95 -10.36 -10.43
C PHE A 598 -20.49 -11.25 -11.58
N ILE A 599 -19.25 -11.07 -12.06
CA ILE A 599 -18.60 -11.97 -13.01
C ILE A 599 -17.36 -12.53 -12.32
N TRP A 600 -17.28 -13.86 -12.22
CA TRP A 600 -16.23 -14.55 -11.48
C TRP A 600 -15.75 -15.76 -12.28
N ASN A 601 -14.45 -16.02 -12.30
CA ASN A 601 -13.96 -17.31 -12.80
C ASN A 601 -14.23 -18.45 -11.80
N GLU A 602 -13.98 -19.68 -12.22
CA GLU A 602 -14.18 -20.88 -11.39
C GLU A 602 -13.25 -20.97 -10.16
N GLU A 603 -12.21 -20.14 -10.08
CA GLU A 603 -11.35 -19.98 -8.90
C GLU A 603 -11.85 -18.90 -7.93
N GLY A 604 -12.96 -18.23 -8.24
CA GLY A 604 -13.51 -17.16 -7.40
C GLY A 604 -12.84 -15.81 -7.57
N TYR A 605 -12.11 -15.57 -8.68
CA TYR A 605 -11.54 -14.25 -9.00
C TYR A 605 -12.49 -13.44 -9.89
N SER A 606 -12.74 -12.19 -9.48
CA SER A 606 -13.65 -11.30 -10.19
C SER A 606 -13.09 -10.84 -11.54
N ALA A 607 -13.99 -10.59 -12.48
CA ALA A 607 -13.64 -9.90 -13.71
C ALA A 607 -13.20 -8.47 -13.40
N SER A 608 -12.19 -7.98 -14.13
CA SER A 608 -11.78 -6.58 -14.02
C SER A 608 -12.92 -5.67 -14.50
N PRO A 609 -13.19 -4.53 -13.82
CA PRO A 609 -14.04 -3.47 -14.34
C PRO A 609 -13.60 -3.02 -15.75
N PHE A 610 -14.56 -2.55 -16.55
CA PHE A 610 -14.28 -2.07 -17.90
C PHE A 610 -15.27 -1.03 -18.39
N GLU A 611 -14.80 -0.22 -19.34
CA GLU A 611 -15.59 0.55 -20.29
C GLU A 611 -15.11 0.18 -21.71
N LEU A 612 -16.00 -0.32 -22.56
CA LEU A 612 -15.69 -0.70 -23.94
C LEU A 612 -16.56 0.09 -24.91
N ASN A 613 -15.95 0.70 -25.93
CA ASN A 613 -16.68 1.24 -27.07
C ASN A 613 -17.37 0.10 -27.82
N ILE A 614 -18.60 0.33 -28.27
CA ILE A 614 -19.32 -0.63 -29.10
C ILE A 614 -18.88 -0.45 -30.55
N GLN A 615 -18.38 -1.53 -31.16
CA GLN A 615 -17.93 -1.58 -32.55
C GLN A 615 -19.03 -2.00 -33.51
#